data_AF-A0A2V8C6F3-F1
#
_entry.id   AF-A0A2V8C6F3-F1
#
_cell.length_a   1.000
_cell.length_b   1.000
_cell.length_c   1.000
_cell.angle_alpha   90.00
_cell.angle_beta   90.00
_cell.angle_gamma   90.00
#
_symmetry.space_group_name_H-M   'P 1'
#
loop_
_entity.id
_entity.type
_entity.pdbx_description
1 polymer ?
#
loop_
_entity_poly.entity_id
_entity_poly.type
_entity_poly.pdbx_seq_one_letter_code
_entity_poly.pdbx_strand_id
1 'polypeptide(L)'
;MRRRAASRRTGARTNKNATGAGYLARKKAERDAAVELAEHARETVAAVYDRLASRSRQAKRRSATELPTDGPLLLDAAFLVPRATARAFRAQAAREARALAKDGYGLTLTGPWPPYTFVED
;
A
#
# COMPACT_ATOMS: atom_id res chain seq x y z
N MET A 1 30.36 53.13 -44.29
CA MET A 1 29.12 52.36 -44.57
C MET A 1 29.38 50.87 -44.36
N ARG A 2 28.38 50.14 -43.84
CA ARG A 2 28.21 48.67 -43.77
C ARG A 2 28.67 47.93 -42.49
N ARG A 3 27.74 47.94 -41.52
CA ARG A 3 27.48 46.83 -40.58
C ARG A 3 27.21 45.54 -41.36
N ARG A 4 27.64 44.38 -40.82
CA ARG A 4 26.75 43.23 -40.72
C ARG A 4 27.08 42.38 -39.49
N ALA A 5 26.09 42.32 -38.61
CA ALA A 5 26.09 41.62 -37.35
C ALA A 5 26.08 40.10 -37.56
N ALA A 6 27.01 39.40 -36.93
CA ALA A 6 26.87 37.99 -36.64
C ALA A 6 25.84 37.84 -35.50
N SER A 7 24.57 37.70 -35.87
CA SER A 7 23.50 37.53 -34.88
C SER A 7 23.45 36.07 -34.41
N ARG A 8 23.94 35.89 -33.18
CA ARG A 8 23.82 34.69 -32.34
C ARG A 8 22.38 34.16 -32.37
N ARG A 9 22.15 32.96 -32.91
CA ARG A 9 20.84 32.25 -32.86
C ARG A 9 20.92 30.83 -32.29
N THR A 10 21.82 30.58 -31.33
CA THR A 10 22.00 29.23 -30.74
C THR A 10 21.53 29.10 -29.29
N GLY A 11 21.13 30.19 -28.61
CA GLY A 11 20.82 30.14 -27.16
C GLY A 11 19.43 29.67 -26.74
N ALA A 12 18.45 29.55 -27.65
CA ALA A 12 17.04 29.36 -27.27
C ALA A 12 16.51 27.91 -27.35
N ARG A 13 17.22 26.99 -28.03
CA ARG A 13 16.78 25.58 -28.17
C ARG A 13 17.30 24.65 -27.06
N THR A 14 18.35 25.03 -26.35
CA THR A 14 18.96 24.21 -25.29
C THR A 14 18.17 24.27 -23.98
N ASN A 15 17.52 25.40 -23.66
CA ASN A 15 16.78 25.53 -22.40
C ASN A 15 15.41 24.84 -22.36
N LYS A 16 14.67 24.79 -23.48
CA LYS A 16 13.34 24.13 -23.50
C LYS A 16 13.41 22.61 -23.36
N ASN A 17 14.45 22.00 -23.92
CA ASN A 17 14.69 20.56 -23.79
C ASN A 17 15.16 20.18 -22.38
N ALA A 18 15.96 21.05 -21.73
CA ALA A 18 16.36 20.86 -20.33
C ALA A 18 15.15 20.93 -19.37
N THR A 19 14.19 21.82 -19.63
CA THR A 19 12.96 21.92 -18.81
C THR A 19 12.00 20.74 -19.05
N GLY A 20 11.88 20.25 -20.29
CA GLY A 20 11.02 19.10 -20.62
C GLY A 20 11.58 17.78 -20.08
N ALA A 21 12.88 17.54 -20.26
CA ALA A 21 13.55 16.36 -19.73
C ALA A 21 13.55 16.35 -18.19
N GLY A 22 13.80 17.50 -17.54
CA GLY A 22 13.73 17.62 -16.08
C GLY A 22 12.32 17.37 -15.53
N TYR A 23 11.27 17.88 -16.21
CA TYR A 23 9.89 17.60 -15.84
C TYR A 23 9.53 16.11 -15.97
N LEU A 24 9.93 15.46 -17.08
CA LEU A 24 9.70 14.03 -17.28
C LEU A 24 10.47 13.18 -16.27
N ALA A 25 11.72 13.54 -15.95
CA ALA A 25 12.52 12.86 -14.93
C ALA A 25 11.86 12.96 -13.54
N ARG A 26 11.38 14.15 -13.14
CA ARG A 26 10.63 14.35 -11.89
C ARG A 26 9.34 13.52 -11.87
N LYS A 27 8.57 13.56 -12.95
CA LYS A 27 7.31 12.79 -13.06
C LYS A 27 7.54 11.28 -13.07
N LYS A 28 8.68 10.82 -13.60
CA LYS A 28 9.09 9.41 -13.51
C LYS A 28 9.43 9.05 -12.06
N ALA A 29 10.25 9.85 -11.38
CA ALA A 29 10.62 9.61 -9.99
C ALA A 29 9.39 9.58 -9.05
N GLU A 30 8.42 10.48 -9.24
CA GLU A 30 7.16 10.48 -8.49
C GLU A 30 6.35 9.18 -8.70
N ARG A 31 6.32 8.67 -9.95
CA ARG A 31 5.65 7.40 -10.26
C ARG A 31 6.37 6.20 -9.69
N ASP A 32 7.69 6.15 -9.84
CA ASP A 32 8.50 5.06 -9.31
C ASP A 32 8.34 4.99 -7.78
N ALA A 33 8.41 6.12 -7.09
CA ALA A 33 8.18 6.19 -5.64
C ALA A 33 6.78 5.72 -5.23
N ALA A 34 5.75 6.05 -6.01
CA ALA A 34 4.38 5.59 -5.75
C ALA A 34 4.24 4.07 -5.94
N VAL A 35 4.93 3.50 -6.94
CA VAL A 35 4.96 2.04 -7.16
C VAL A 35 5.69 1.33 -6.02
N GLU A 36 6.87 1.81 -5.63
CA GLU A 36 7.64 1.26 -4.52
C GLU A 36 6.85 1.28 -3.20
N LEU A 37 6.17 2.40 -2.92
CA LEU A 37 5.31 2.52 -1.74
C LEU A 37 4.14 1.51 -1.77
N ALA A 38 3.53 1.32 -2.93
CA ALA A 38 2.44 0.36 -3.10
C ALA A 38 2.91 -1.10 -2.94
N GLU A 39 4.08 -1.44 -3.49
CA GLU A 39 4.68 -2.77 -3.30
C GLU A 39 5.02 -3.02 -1.83
N HIS A 40 5.67 -2.06 -1.18
CA HIS A 40 6.02 -2.18 0.23
C HIS A 40 4.78 -2.36 1.12
N ALA A 41 3.71 -1.62 0.83
CA ALA A 41 2.44 -1.77 1.53
C ALA A 41 1.84 -3.18 1.32
N ARG A 42 1.88 -3.71 0.09
CA ARG A 42 1.41 -5.07 -0.21
C ARG A 42 2.21 -6.14 0.54
N GLU A 43 3.53 -6.04 0.54
CA GLU A 43 4.43 -6.98 1.24
C GLU A 43 4.19 -6.96 2.74
N THR A 44 4.09 -5.77 3.32
CA THR A 44 3.83 -5.58 4.76
C THR A 44 2.52 -6.24 5.16
N VAL A 45 1.46 -6.02 4.39
CA VAL A 45 0.13 -6.56 4.65
C VAL A 45 0.08 -8.08 4.43
N ALA A 46 0.76 -8.60 3.40
CA ALA A 46 0.88 -10.03 3.16
C ALA A 46 1.57 -10.73 4.34
N ALA A 47 2.66 -10.15 4.85
CA ALA A 47 3.38 -10.71 5.98
C ALA A 47 2.53 -10.74 7.27
N VAL A 48 1.70 -9.71 7.51
CA VAL A 48 0.75 -9.69 8.63
C VAL A 48 -0.32 -10.76 8.46
N TYR A 49 -0.88 -10.89 7.26
CA TYR A 49 -1.85 -11.94 6.94
C TYR A 49 -1.28 -13.33 7.23
N ASP A 50 -0.07 -13.63 6.78
CA ASP A 50 0.56 -14.95 6.98
C ASP A 50 0.80 -15.24 8.47
N ARG A 51 1.25 -14.25 9.24
CA ARG A 51 1.42 -14.38 10.69
C ARG A 51 0.12 -14.65 11.42
N LEU A 52 -0.99 -14.04 11.01
CA LEU A 52 -2.31 -14.31 11.58
C LEU A 52 -2.89 -15.64 11.11
N ALA A 53 -2.75 -15.96 9.82
CA ALA A 53 -3.22 -17.19 9.21
C ALA A 53 -2.60 -18.42 9.89
N SER A 54 -1.30 -18.40 10.19
CA SER A 54 -0.58 -19.48 10.90
C SER A 54 -1.14 -19.80 12.29
N ARG A 55 -1.89 -18.87 12.90
CA ARG A 55 -2.53 -19.04 14.22
C ARG A 55 -4.05 -19.25 14.14
N SER A 56 -4.57 -19.36 12.92
CA SER A 56 -5.96 -19.67 12.64
C SER A 56 -6.07 -21.10 12.11
N ARG A 57 -7.25 -21.71 12.24
CA ARG A 57 -7.54 -23.00 11.61
C ARG A 57 -7.73 -22.84 10.11
N GLN A 58 -8.36 -21.76 9.69
CA GLN A 58 -8.55 -21.39 8.29
C GLN A 58 -8.49 -19.86 8.16
N ALA A 59 -7.98 -19.38 7.03
CA ALA A 59 -7.97 -17.97 6.69
C ALA A 59 -8.48 -17.82 5.25
N LYS A 60 -9.34 -16.82 5.02
CA LYS A 60 -9.84 -16.47 3.68
C LYS A 60 -9.64 -14.97 3.46
N ARG A 61 -8.98 -14.61 2.37
CA ARG A 61 -8.96 -13.21 1.90
C ARG A 61 -10.32 -12.94 1.24
N ARG A 62 -10.93 -11.82 1.57
CA ARG A 62 -12.15 -11.36 0.91
C ARG A 62 -11.78 -10.30 -0.11
N SER A 63 -12.57 -10.17 -1.16
CA SER A 63 -12.52 -8.96 -1.99
C SER A 63 -12.66 -7.77 -1.05
N ALA A 64 -11.90 -6.70 -1.32
CA ALA A 64 -11.94 -5.45 -0.56
C ALA A 64 -13.38 -4.94 -0.53
N THR A 65 -14.13 -5.40 0.45
CA THR A 65 -15.51 -5.00 0.68
C THR A 65 -15.43 -3.59 1.21
N GLU A 66 -16.41 -2.75 0.85
CA GLU A 66 -16.55 -1.36 1.28
C GLU A 66 -16.75 -1.24 2.81
N LEU A 67 -15.77 -1.69 3.59
CA LEU A 67 -15.66 -1.33 4.98
C LEU A 67 -15.25 0.15 4.99
N PRO A 68 -15.99 1.03 5.67
CA PRO A 68 -15.57 2.41 5.83
C PRO A 68 -14.25 2.40 6.60
N THR A 69 -13.17 2.77 5.93
CA THR A 69 -11.85 2.98 6.54
C THR A 69 -11.38 4.37 6.16
N ASP A 70 -10.58 5.01 7.03
CA ASP A 70 -10.05 6.36 6.81
C ASP A 70 -8.97 6.44 5.71
N GLY A 71 -8.86 5.42 4.85
CA GLY A 71 -7.85 5.30 3.80
C GLY A 71 -8.13 4.17 2.79
N PRO A 72 -7.19 3.87 1.88
CA PRO A 72 -7.31 2.76 0.95
C PRO A 72 -7.25 1.44 1.70
N LEU A 73 -8.28 0.59 1.52
CA LEU A 73 -8.33 -0.74 2.11
C LEU A 73 -7.30 -1.65 1.43
N LEU A 74 -6.25 -2.02 2.17
CA LEU A 74 -5.17 -2.88 1.65
C LEU A 74 -5.49 -4.38 1.76
N LEU A 75 -6.29 -4.78 2.75
CA LEU A 75 -6.66 -6.18 2.99
C LEU A 75 -7.97 -6.26 3.78
N ASP A 76 -8.87 -7.10 3.30
CA ASP A 76 -9.96 -7.65 4.08
C ASP A 76 -9.80 -9.17 4.18
N ALA A 77 -9.83 -9.71 5.40
CA ALA A 77 -9.61 -11.13 5.64
C ALA A 77 -10.43 -11.63 6.82
N ALA A 78 -10.94 -12.86 6.68
CA ALA A 78 -11.59 -13.60 7.74
C ALA A 78 -10.66 -14.71 8.25
N PHE A 79 -10.67 -14.93 9.57
CA PHE A 79 -9.91 -15.99 10.23
C PHE A 79 -10.83 -16.85 11.09
N LEU A 80 -10.83 -18.15 10.84
CA LEU A 80 -11.50 -19.13 11.69
C LEU A 80 -10.53 -19.55 12.80
N VAL A 81 -10.79 -19.12 14.03
CA VAL A 81 -9.89 -19.34 15.16
C VAL A 81 -10.55 -20.27 16.18
N PRO A 82 -9.87 -21.36 16.62
CA PRO A 82 -10.37 -22.18 17.72
C PRO A 82 -10.67 -21.36 18.97
N ARG A 83 -11.79 -21.65 19.64
CA ARG A 83 -12.24 -20.86 20.81
C ARG A 83 -11.19 -20.83 21.93
N ALA A 84 -10.44 -21.92 22.11
CA ALA A 84 -9.35 -22.01 23.07
C ALA A 84 -8.17 -21.05 22.79
N THR A 85 -7.90 -20.72 21.53
CA THR A 85 -6.78 -19.84 21.12
C THR A 85 -7.22 -18.43 20.75
N ALA A 86 -8.53 -18.14 20.76
CA ALA A 86 -9.08 -16.84 20.37
C ALA A 86 -8.50 -15.66 21.14
N ARG A 87 -8.23 -15.81 22.45
CA ARG A 87 -7.59 -14.75 23.25
C ARG A 87 -6.16 -14.46 22.79
N ALA A 88 -5.38 -15.50 22.54
CA ALA A 88 -4.00 -15.37 22.05
C ALA A 88 -3.96 -14.76 20.65
N PHE A 89 -4.91 -15.14 19.77
CA PHE A 89 -5.06 -14.55 18.45
C PHE A 89 -5.36 -13.05 18.52
N ARG A 90 -6.33 -12.61 19.34
CA ARG A 90 -6.62 -11.18 19.55
C ARG A 90 -5.42 -10.41 20.09
N ALA A 91 -4.68 -11.01 21.03
CA ALA A 91 -3.47 -10.39 21.57
C ALA A 91 -2.39 -10.21 20.49
N GLN A 92 -2.20 -11.18 19.60
CA GLN A 92 -1.29 -11.04 18.46
C GLN A 92 -1.78 -9.96 17.50
N ALA A 93 -3.05 -9.97 17.10
CA ALA A 93 -3.61 -8.96 16.21
C ALA A 93 -3.40 -7.54 16.76
N ALA A 94 -3.58 -7.34 18.07
CA ALA A 94 -3.29 -6.07 18.73
C ALA A 94 -1.80 -5.69 18.72
N ARG A 95 -0.88 -6.66 18.75
CA ARG A 95 0.57 -6.40 18.61
C ARG A 95 0.92 -5.99 17.18
N GLU A 96 0.37 -6.68 16.18
CA GLU A 96 0.55 -6.31 14.77
C GLU A 96 -0.03 -4.91 14.50
N ALA A 97 -1.23 -4.62 15.01
CA ALA A 97 -1.84 -3.29 14.89
C ALA A 97 -0.94 -2.17 15.44
N ARG A 98 -0.32 -2.38 16.61
CA ARG A 98 0.63 -1.41 17.19
C ARG A 98 1.93 -1.28 16.41
N ALA A 99 2.39 -2.35 15.75
CA ALA A 99 3.56 -2.27 14.89
C ALA A 99 3.24 -1.47 13.63
N LEU A 100 2.15 -1.85 12.95
CA LEU A 100 1.61 -1.19 11.76
C LEU A 100 1.32 0.30 11.96
N ALA A 101 0.79 0.68 13.12
CA ALA A 101 0.52 2.08 13.45
C ALA A 101 1.77 2.96 13.43
N LYS A 102 2.97 2.41 13.69
CA LYS A 102 4.23 3.17 13.62
C LYS A 102 4.61 3.53 12.19
N ASP A 103 4.16 2.71 11.24
CA ASP A 103 4.41 2.88 9.81
C ASP A 103 3.22 3.57 9.10
N GLY A 104 2.24 4.07 9.87
CA GLY A 104 1.08 4.81 9.35
C GLY A 104 -0.10 3.95 8.90
N TYR A 105 -0.09 2.64 9.18
CA TYR A 105 -1.19 1.74 8.83
C TYR A 105 -2.20 1.55 9.96
N GLY A 106 -3.48 1.45 9.59
CA GLY A 106 -4.55 1.03 10.49
C GLY A 106 -4.86 -0.47 10.35
N LEU A 107 -5.09 -1.15 11.47
CA LEU A 107 -5.61 -2.52 11.49
C LEU A 107 -6.81 -2.60 12.43
N THR A 108 -7.96 -3.01 11.90
CA THR A 108 -9.19 -3.20 12.65
C THR A 108 -9.55 -4.68 12.70
N LEU A 109 -9.77 -5.22 13.90
CA LEU A 109 -10.27 -6.58 14.10
C LEU A 109 -11.72 -6.52 14.59
N THR A 110 -12.63 -7.15 13.86
CA THR A 110 -14.06 -7.20 14.22
C THR A 110 -14.49 -8.63 14.60
N GLY A 111 -15.61 -8.75 15.32
CA GLY A 111 -16.20 -10.04 15.70
C GLY A 111 -16.04 -10.42 17.18
N PRO A 112 -16.52 -11.62 17.59
CA PRO A 112 -16.71 -12.80 16.76
C PRO A 112 -18.00 -12.78 15.94
N TRP A 113 -17.93 -13.22 14.70
CA TRP A 113 -19.08 -13.36 13.80
C TRP A 113 -19.44 -14.84 13.61
N PRO A 114 -20.68 -15.19 13.25
CA PRO A 114 -21.00 -16.55 12.82
C PRO A 114 -20.09 -16.95 11.64
N PRO A 115 -19.69 -18.24 11.54
CA PRO A 115 -18.64 -18.66 10.61
C PRO A 115 -19.11 -18.76 9.15
N TYR A 116 -20.13 -18.00 8.72
CA TYR A 116 -20.75 -18.11 7.39
C TYR A 116 -19.73 -18.11 6.25
N THR A 117 -18.67 -17.29 6.34
CA THR A 117 -17.57 -17.22 5.36
C THR A 117 -16.80 -18.55 5.16
N PHE A 118 -16.95 -19.51 6.09
CA PHE A 118 -16.26 -20.81 6.08
C PHE A 118 -17.21 -22.00 5.89
N VAL A 119 -18.53 -21.79 5.80
CA VAL A 119 -19.51 -22.88 5.65
C VAL A 119 -19.90 -23.12 4.18
N GLU A 120 -19.60 -22.18 3.30
CA GLU A 120 -19.74 -22.36 1.85
C GLU A 120 -18.50 -23.07 1.28
N ASP A 121 -18.65 -24.36 0.99
CA ASP A 121 -17.90 -25.18 0.02
C ASP A 121 -18.92 -25.94 -0.86
#